data_AF-G0QJP7-F1
#
_entry.id   AF-G0QJP7-F1
#
_cell.length_a   1.000
_cell.length_b   1.000
_cell.length_c   1.000
_cell.angle_alpha   90.00
_cell.angle_beta   90.00
_cell.angle_gamma   90.00
#
_symmetry.space_group_name_H-M   'P 1'
#
loop_
_entity.id
_entity.type
_entity.pdbx_description
1 polymer ?
#
loop_
_entity_poly.entity_id
_entity_poly.type
_entity_poly.pdbx_seq_one_letter_code
_entity_poly.pdbx_strand_id
1 'polypeptide(L)'
;MVDYMKEIGKMIQNMEGYYLYQNKKLNKKRGYEKFQNGSYYEGQYINGKPEGIGRYTSYNKETYDGQWVNGMKHGNGIWRGNNKDSYVGEWKYGKADGQGVHIWNN
;
A
#
# COMPACT_ATOMS: atom_id res chain seq x y z
N MET A 1 -6.05 13.66 4.17
CA MET A 1 -5.42 12.67 3.25
C MET A 1 -5.67 13.02 1.78
N VAL A 2 -6.92 13.33 1.41
CA VAL A 2 -7.29 13.82 0.07
C VAL A 2 -6.57 15.13 -0.29
N ASP A 3 -6.33 16.02 0.67
CA ASP A 3 -5.74 17.35 0.38
C ASP A 3 -4.25 17.31 0.02
N TYR A 4 -3.45 16.44 0.65
CA TYR A 4 -2.03 16.25 0.29
C TYR A 4 -1.88 15.72 -1.15
N MET A 5 -2.79 14.85 -1.60
CA MET A 5 -2.74 14.28 -2.95
C MET A 5 -3.16 15.29 -4.04
N LYS A 6 -3.95 16.32 -3.68
CA LYS A 6 -4.32 17.42 -4.59
C LYS A 6 -3.13 18.33 -4.91
N GLU A 7 -2.19 18.52 -3.97
CA GLU A 7 -1.02 19.40 -4.17
C GLU A 7 -0.01 18.82 -5.18
N ILE A 8 0.04 17.49 -5.32
CA ILE A 8 1.08 16.80 -6.11
C ILE A 8 0.60 16.25 -7.46
N GLY A 9 -0.69 16.32 -7.79
CA GLY A 9 -1.22 15.68 -8.99
C GLY A 9 -2.63 16.10 -9.40
N LYS A 10 -3.02 15.73 -10.63
CA LYS A 10 -4.38 15.90 -11.13
C LYS A 10 -5.19 14.66 -10.74
N MET A 11 -6.35 14.84 -10.12
CA MET A 11 -7.32 13.76 -9.93
C MET A 11 -7.82 13.30 -11.31
N ILE A 12 -7.72 12.01 -11.60
CA ILE A 12 -8.10 11.41 -12.89
C ILE A 12 -9.25 10.41 -12.77
N GLN A 13 -9.54 9.92 -11.57
CA GLN A 13 -10.70 9.07 -11.30
C GLN A 13 -11.20 9.28 -9.87
N ASN A 14 -12.51 9.39 -9.72
CA ASN A 14 -13.21 9.56 -8.45
C ASN A 14 -14.48 8.72 -8.48
N MET A 15 -14.52 7.67 -7.69
CA MET A 15 -15.67 6.80 -7.48
C MET A 15 -15.77 6.52 -5.98
N GLU A 16 -16.92 6.06 -5.52
CA GLU A 16 -17.08 5.72 -4.11
C GLU A 16 -16.01 4.73 -3.65
N GLY A 17 -15.18 5.13 -2.69
CA GLY A 17 -14.08 4.32 -2.18
C GLY A 17 -12.84 4.22 -3.08
N TYR A 18 -12.81 4.83 -4.26
CA TYR A 18 -11.65 4.81 -5.15
C TYR A 18 -11.27 6.20 -5.67
N TYR A 19 -10.03 6.60 -5.42
CA TYR A 19 -9.48 7.88 -5.86
C TYR A 19 -8.13 7.65 -6.52
N LEU A 20 -7.95 8.19 -7.74
CA LEU A 20 -6.69 8.08 -8.48
C LEU A 20 -6.20 9.46 -8.91
N TYR A 21 -4.94 9.72 -8.60
CA TYR A 21 -4.22 10.95 -8.92
C TYR A 21 -3.02 10.61 -9.80
N GLN A 22 -2.77 11.44 -10.82
CA GLN A 22 -1.57 11.33 -11.64
C GLN A 22 -0.66 12.52 -11.38
N ASN A 23 0.58 12.24 -10.97
CA ASN A 23 1.61 13.26 -10.88
C ASN A 23 2.08 13.63 -12.29
N LYS A 24 1.91 14.90 -12.67
CA LYS A 24 2.23 15.41 -14.01
C LYS A 24 3.72 15.36 -14.35
N LYS A 25 4.61 15.39 -13.34
CA LYS A 25 6.08 15.40 -13.53
C LYS A 25 6.68 13.99 -13.56
N LEU A 26 6.15 13.07 -12.75
CA LEU A 26 6.73 11.74 -12.57
C LEU A 26 6.03 10.64 -13.40
N ASN A 27 4.91 10.96 -14.06
CA ASN A 27 4.01 10.00 -14.72
C ASN A 27 3.59 8.81 -13.83
N LYS A 28 3.77 8.92 -12.51
CA LYS A 28 3.33 7.91 -11.54
C LYS A 28 1.90 8.22 -11.12
N LYS A 29 1.07 7.18 -11.12
CA LYS A 29 -0.28 7.25 -10.55
C LYS A 29 -0.20 6.88 -9.08
N ARG A 30 -0.83 7.66 -8.20
CA ARG A 30 -1.03 7.33 -6.78
C ARG A 30 -2.51 7.40 -6.48
N GLY A 31 -3.00 6.51 -5.62
CA GLY A 31 -4.42 6.46 -5.32
C GLY A 31 -4.71 5.86 -3.96
N TYR A 32 -6.00 5.87 -3.66
CA TYR A 32 -6.63 5.26 -2.51
C TYR A 32 -7.73 4.33 -3.03
N GLU A 33 -7.79 3.10 -2.51
CA GLU A 33 -8.86 2.13 -2.80
C GLU A 33 -9.35 1.53 -1.50
N LYS A 34 -10.64 1.66 -1.22
CA LYS A 34 -11.33 1.02 -0.10
C LYS A 34 -12.09 -0.19 -0.64
N PHE A 35 -11.79 -1.33 -0.03
CA PHE A 35 -12.42 -2.59 -0.36
C PHE A 35 -13.73 -2.76 0.42
N GLN A 36 -14.62 -3.62 -0.08
CA GLN A 36 -15.93 -3.89 0.56
C GLN A 36 -15.80 -4.37 2.01
N ASN A 37 -14.73 -5.09 2.34
CA ASN A 37 -14.46 -5.58 3.69
C ASN A 37 -13.95 -4.48 4.66
N GLY A 38 -13.84 -3.22 4.22
CA GLY A 38 -13.34 -2.11 5.03
C GLY A 38 -11.81 -1.97 5.05
N SER A 39 -11.08 -2.90 4.45
CA SER A 39 -9.64 -2.73 4.18
C SER A 39 -9.44 -1.62 3.15
N TYR A 40 -8.24 -1.06 3.10
CA TYR A 40 -7.90 -0.07 2.09
C TYR A 40 -6.42 -0.10 1.71
N TYR A 41 -6.12 0.35 0.50
CA TYR A 41 -4.77 0.53 0.00
C TYR A 41 -4.53 2.00 -0.39
N GLU A 42 -3.32 2.47 -0.11
CA GLU A 42 -2.84 3.81 -0.43
C GLU A 42 -1.44 3.75 -1.00
N GLY A 43 -1.28 4.11 -2.27
CA GLY A 43 0.03 3.97 -2.88
C GLY A 43 0.04 4.19 -4.36
N GLN A 44 1.13 3.74 -4.97
CA GLN A 44 1.33 3.81 -6.41
C GLN A 44 0.53 2.73 -7.14
N TYR A 45 0.13 3.04 -8.37
CA TYR A 45 -0.62 2.15 -9.26
C TYR A 45 -0.02 2.13 -10.66
N ILE A 46 0.00 0.95 -11.28
CA ILE A 46 0.22 0.76 -12.72
C ILE A 46 -0.87 -0.18 -13.23
N ASN A 47 -1.51 0.19 -14.36
CA ASN A 47 -2.59 -0.59 -14.98
C ASN A 47 -3.70 -1.04 -14.01
N GLY A 48 -4.06 -0.17 -13.06
CA GLY A 48 -5.10 -0.43 -12.06
C GLY A 48 -4.67 -1.34 -10.90
N LYS A 49 -3.40 -1.75 -10.81
CA LYS A 49 -2.88 -2.60 -9.74
C LYS A 49 -1.90 -1.84 -8.84
N PRO A 50 -1.84 -2.14 -7.53
CA PRO A 50 -0.77 -1.71 -6.65
C PRO A 50 0.61 -2.05 -7.22
N GLU A 51 1.48 -1.05 -7.34
CA GLU A 51 2.80 -1.17 -7.94
C GLU A 51 3.73 -0.12 -7.34
N GLY A 52 4.98 -0.44 -7.00
CA GLY A 52 5.91 0.48 -6.34
C GLY A 52 5.62 0.64 -4.85
N ILE A 53 5.68 1.85 -4.29
CA ILE A 53 5.53 2.07 -2.83
C ILE A 53 4.08 2.34 -2.45
N GLY A 54 3.59 1.59 -1.46
CA GLY A 54 2.23 1.74 -0.92
C GLY A 54 2.05 1.13 0.47
N ARG A 55 0.95 1.53 1.12
CA ARG A 55 0.45 1.00 2.38
C ARG A 55 -0.86 0.27 2.14
N TYR A 56 -0.99 -0.93 2.67
CA TYR A 56 -2.27 -1.62 2.83
C TYR A 56 -2.64 -1.67 4.30
N THR A 57 -3.89 -1.39 4.61
CA THR A 57 -4.48 -1.54 5.94
C THR A 57 -5.65 -2.49 5.85
N SER A 58 -5.58 -3.61 6.56
CA SER A 58 -6.68 -4.57 6.65
C SER A 58 -7.81 -4.05 7.54
N TYR A 59 -8.99 -4.64 7.41
CA TYR A 59 -10.12 -4.38 8.30
C TYR A 59 -9.81 -4.66 9.79
N ASN A 60 -8.90 -5.60 10.07
CA ASN A 60 -8.40 -5.91 11.42
C ASN A 60 -7.31 -4.96 11.90
N LYS A 61 -7.07 -3.84 11.19
CA LYS A 61 -6.04 -2.84 11.49
C LYS A 61 -4.60 -3.31 11.35
N GLU A 62 -4.36 -4.52 10.82
CA GLU A 62 -3.01 -4.89 10.38
C GLU A 62 -2.58 -4.01 9.21
N THR A 63 -1.30 -3.68 9.15
CA THR A 63 -0.75 -2.84 8.09
C THR A 63 0.40 -3.53 7.39
N TYR A 64 0.56 -3.22 6.11
CA TYR A 64 1.78 -3.49 5.36
C TYR A 64 2.23 -2.20 4.67
N ASP A 65 3.46 -1.76 4.96
CA ASP A 65 4.14 -0.66 4.30
C ASP A 65 5.30 -1.21 3.50
N GLY A 66 5.30 -1.03 2.18
CA GLY A 66 6.43 -1.54 1.41
C GLY A 66 6.28 -1.42 -0.08
N GLN A 67 7.08 -2.23 -0.76
CA GLN A 67 7.07 -2.37 -2.20
C GLN A 67 5.95 -3.32 -2.65
N TRP A 68 5.41 -3.03 -3.83
CA TRP A 68 4.32 -3.75 -4.46
C TRP A 68 4.69 -4.03 -5.90
N VAL A 69 4.36 -5.22 -6.39
CA VAL A 69 4.53 -5.60 -7.79
C VAL A 69 3.29 -6.39 -8.21
N ASN A 70 2.61 -5.97 -9.27
CA ASN A 70 1.41 -6.64 -9.79
C ASN A 70 0.31 -6.87 -8.73
N GLY A 71 0.15 -5.96 -7.77
CA GLY A 71 -0.84 -6.09 -6.70
C GLY A 71 -0.40 -6.93 -5.50
N MET A 72 0.84 -7.42 -5.47
CA MET A 72 1.37 -8.25 -4.38
C MET A 72 2.47 -7.52 -3.61
N LYS A 73 2.55 -7.76 -2.30
CA LYS A 73 3.68 -7.35 -1.46
C LYS A 73 4.99 -7.92 -2.05
N HIS A 74 6.00 -7.08 -2.16
CA HIS A 74 7.28 -7.43 -2.77
C HIS A 74 8.43 -6.65 -2.14
N GLY A 75 9.67 -7.07 -2.38
CA GLY A 75 10.89 -6.39 -1.97
C GLY A 75 10.90 -6.05 -0.48
N ASN A 76 11.36 -4.86 -0.11
CA ASN A 76 11.43 -4.47 1.30
C ASN A 76 10.09 -3.94 1.82
N GLY A 77 9.68 -4.42 2.99
CA GLY A 77 8.46 -3.96 3.64
C GLY A 77 8.36 -4.27 5.12
N ILE A 78 7.42 -3.60 5.76
CA ILE A 78 7.10 -3.70 7.18
C ILE A 78 5.65 -4.15 7.29
N TRP A 79 5.42 -5.33 7.84
CA TRP A 79 4.10 -5.75 8.29
C TRP A 79 3.97 -5.47 9.79
N ARG A 80 2.81 -4.97 10.21
CA ARG A 80 2.44 -4.81 11.62
C ARG A 80 1.12 -5.53 11.85
N GLY A 81 1.14 -6.54 12.71
CA GLY A 81 -0.03 -7.28 13.15
C GLY A 81 -0.87 -6.47 14.13
N ASN A 82 -2.10 -6.90 14.32
CA ASN A 82 -3.03 -6.33 15.30
C ASN A 82 -2.56 -6.55 16.76
N ASN A 83 -1.82 -7.63 17.00
CA ASN A 83 -1.24 -8.00 18.29
C ASN A 83 0.06 -7.24 18.61
N LYS A 84 0.37 -6.18 17.85
CA LYS A 84 1.62 -5.39 17.93
C LYS A 84 2.89 -6.15 17.51
N ASP A 85 2.77 -7.41 17.10
CA ASP A 85 3.82 -8.11 16.38
C ASP A 85 4.15 -7.37 15.08
N SER A 86 5.41 -7.47 14.65
CA SER A 86 5.80 -6.91 13.36
C SER A 86 6.88 -7.73 12.68
N TYR A 87 6.91 -7.63 11.36
CA TYR A 87 7.97 -8.19 10.54
C TYR A 87 8.54 -7.08 9.65
N VAL A 88 9.86 -6.92 9.68
CA VAL A 88 10.60 -6.00 8.84
C VAL A 88 11.56 -6.82 8.00
N GLY A 89 11.40 -6.82 6.67
CA GLY A 89 12.27 -7.62 5.83
C GLY A 89 11.82 -7.70 4.38
N GLU A 90 12.31 -8.75 3.72
CA GLU A 90 12.06 -9.04 2.32
C GLU A 90 10.72 -9.79 2.11
N TRP A 91 10.07 -9.45 1.00
CA TRP A 91 8.77 -9.97 0.60
C TRP A 91 8.80 -10.41 -0.85
N LYS A 92 8.14 -11.52 -1.15
CA LYS A 92 7.99 -12.03 -2.51
C LYS A 92 6.62 -12.68 -2.68
N TYR A 93 5.93 -12.34 -3.76
CA TYR A 93 4.60 -12.86 -4.09
C TYR A 93 3.60 -12.83 -2.92
N GLY A 94 3.62 -11.76 -2.13
CA GLY A 94 2.70 -11.58 -1.00
C GLY A 94 3.15 -12.19 0.33
N LYS A 95 4.29 -12.88 0.38
CA LYS A 95 4.80 -13.57 1.57
C LYS A 95 6.13 -12.97 2.02
N ALA A 96 6.42 -13.07 3.32
CA ALA A 96 7.77 -12.83 3.83
C ALA A 96 8.70 -13.89 3.25
N ASP A 97 9.72 -13.45 2.51
CA ASP A 97 10.62 -14.31 1.74
C ASP A 97 11.96 -13.59 1.60
N GLY A 98 12.99 -14.14 2.25
CA GLY A 98 14.31 -13.54 2.35
C GLY A 98 14.68 -13.13 3.77
N GLN A 99 15.56 -12.14 3.89
CA GLN A 99 16.07 -11.66 5.17
C GLN A 99 15.07 -10.74 5.87
N GLY A 100 14.90 -10.92 7.18
CA GLY A 100 14.06 -10.04 7.97
C GLY A 100 14.13 -10.32 9.46
N VAL A 101 13.52 -9.43 10.23
CA VAL A 101 13.42 -9.47 11.68
C VAL A 101 11.95 -9.56 12.07
N HIS A 102 11.61 -10.56 12.87
CA HIS A 102 10.32 -10.66 13.52
C HIS A 102 10.42 -10.11 14.94
N ILE A 103 9.57 -9.14 15.26
CA ILE A 103 9.46 -8.51 16.58
C ILE A 103 8.15 -9.01 17.18
N TRP A 104 8.27 -9.80 18.25
CA TRP A 104 7.13 -10.34 18.99
C TRP A 104 6.74 -9.36 20.09
N ASN A 105 5.44 -9.13 20.24
CA ASN A 105 4.88 -8.41 21.36
C ASN A 105 4.81 -9.36 22.56
N ASN A 106 5.57 -9.05 23.61
CA ASN A 106 5.57 -9.78 24.87
C ASN A 106 4.36 -9.44 25.74
#